data_AF-A0A7V4G6R3-F1
#
_entry.id   AF-A0A7V4G6R3-F1
#
_cell.length_a   1.000
_cell.length_b   1.000
_cell.length_c   1.000
_cell.angle_alpha   90.00
_cell.angle_beta   90.00
_cell.angle_gamma   90.00
#
_symmetry.space_group_name_H-M   'P 1'
#
loop_
_entity.id
_entity.type
_entity.pdbx_description
1 polymer ?
#
loop_
_entity_poly.entity_id
_entity_poly.type
_entity_poly.pdbx_seq_one_letter_code
_entity_poly.pdbx_strand_id
1 'polypeptide(L)' 'MEPQRFYGKYRGTVVNNVDPLLKGRIQALVPDVSNVMLFSWA' A
#
# COMPACT_ATOMS: atom_id res chain seq x y z
N MET A 1 -16.00 -6.32 -11.85
CA MET A 1 -15.63 -4.90 -11.62
C MET A 1 -14.11 -4.84 -11.67
N GLU A 2 -13.55 -4.07 -12.59
CA GLU A 2 -12.09 -3.89 -12.65
C GLU A 2 -11.60 -3.16 -11.39
N PRO A 3 -10.41 -3.49 -10.86
CA PRO A 3 -9.86 -2.79 -9.72
C PRO A 3 -9.64 -1.31 -10.08
N GLN A 4 -10.19 -0.41 -9.26
CA GLN A 4 -10.01 1.02 -9.43
C GLN A 4 -8.51 1.33 -9.26
N ARG A 5 -7.90 1.86 -10.32
CA ARG A 5 -6.50 2.25 -10.31
C ARG A 5 -6.37 3.67 -9.79
N PHE A 6 -5.57 3.85 -8.75
CA PHE A 6 -5.26 5.15 -8.18
C PHE A 6 -3.88 5.60 -8.68
N TYR A 7 -3.85 6.71 -9.43
CA TYR A 7 -2.63 7.29 -9.96
C TYR A 7 -2.39 8.65 -9.30
N GLY A 8 -1.16 8.89 -8.80
CA GLY A 8 -0.81 10.17 -8.19
C GLY A 8 0.18 10.04 -7.05
N LYS A 9 0.34 11.14 -6.30
CA LYS A 9 1.14 11.19 -5.09
C LYS A 9 0.21 11.19 -3.89
N TYR A 10 0.47 10.29 -2.94
CA TYR A 10 -0.32 10.16 -1.73
C TYR A 10 0.58 10.13 -0.51
N ARG A 11 0.03 10.53 0.64
CA ARG A 11 0.70 10.40 1.94
C ARG A 11 0.19 9.13 2.64
N GLY A 12 1.12 8.34 3.16
CA GLY A 12 0.81 7.15 3.92
C GLY A 12 1.77 6.93 5.08
N THR A 13 1.38 6.05 5.99
CA THR A 13 2.19 5.60 7.12
C THR A 13 2.75 4.22 6.82
N VAL A 14 4.04 4.01 7.03
CA VAL A 14 4.66 2.68 6.90
C VAL A 14 4.21 1.81 8.06
N VAL A 15 3.59 0.68 7.76
CA VAL A 15 3.06 -0.25 8.78
C VAL A 15 3.93 -1.50 8.93
N ASN A 16 4.68 -1.87 7.89
CA ASN A 16 5.61 -2.99 7.93
C ASN A 16 6.80 -2.75 7.00
N ASN A 17 8.01 -2.90 7.53
CA ASN A 17 9.26 -2.76 6.82
C ASN A 17 9.97 -4.09 6.56
N VAL A 18 9.39 -5.22 6.98
CA VAL A 18 9.96 -6.55 6.76
C VAL A 18 9.53 -7.04 5.39
N ASP A 19 10.48 -7.12 4.45
CA ASP A 19 10.29 -7.73 3.13
C ASP A 19 10.85 -9.16 3.12
N PRO A 20 10.00 -10.21 3.07
CA PRO A 20 10.45 -11.60 3.04
C PRO A 20 11.32 -11.95 1.83
N LEU A 21 11.22 -11.19 0.74
CA LEU A 21 11.98 -11.42 -0.49
C LEU A 21 13.24 -10.55 -0.58
N LEU A 22 13.52 -9.71 0.43
CA LEU A 22 14.68 -8.82 0.47
C LEU A 22 14.85 -7.95 -0.79
N LYS A 23 13.73 -7.50 -1.38
CA LYS A 23 13.71 -6.62 -2.56
C LYS A 23 13.62 -5.14 -2.19
N GLY A 24 13.59 -4.81 -0.90
CA GLY A 24 13.47 -3.44 -0.41
C GLY A 24 12.05 -2.88 -0.46
N ARG A 25 11.02 -3.75 -0.43
CA ARG A 25 9.62 -3.33 -0.41
C ARG A 25 9.15 -3.01 1.00
N ILE A 26 8.10 -2.19 1.10
CA ILE A 26 7.43 -1.87 2.37
C ILE A 26 5.92 -1.97 2.20
N GLN A 27 5.21 -2.26 3.29
CA GLN A 27 3.76 -2.09 3.33
C GLN A 27 3.45 -0.73 3.97
N ALA A 28 2.67 0.09 3.28
CA ALA A 28 2.22 1.39 3.76
C ALA A 28 0.70 1.49 3.67
N LEU A 29 0.11 2.13 4.68
CA LEU A 29 -1.31 2.46 4.71
C LEU A 29 -1.50 3.90 4.23
N VAL A 30 -2.30 4.08 3.19
CA VAL A 30 -2.50 5.37 2.51
C VAL A 30 -3.98 5.74 2.59
N PRO A 31 -4.42 6.49 3.61
CA PRO A 31 -5.85 6.65 3.93
C PRO A 31 -6.67 7.30 2.83
N ASP A 32 -6.04 8.07 1.94
CA ASP A 32 -6.67 8.76 0.81
C ASP A 32 -7.12 7.81 -0.32
N VAL A 33 -6.53 6.61 -0.40
CA VAL A 33 -6.89 5.56 -1.39
C VAL A 33 -7.34 4.26 -0.74
N SER A 34 -6.88 3.99 0.48
CA SER A 34 -7.31 2.84 1.28
C SER A 34 -8.50 3.23 2.14
N ASN A 35 -9.69 3.26 1.56
CA ASN A 35 -10.90 3.33 2.36
C ASN A 35 -11.06 1.98 3.11
N VAL A 36 -10.57 1.92 4.34
CA VAL A 36 -10.94 0.95 5.40
C VAL A 36 -10.52 -0.53 5.24
N MET A 37 -9.89 -0.96 4.15
CA MET A 37 -9.42 -2.36 4.07
C MET A 37 -7.93 -2.50 3.76
N LEU A 38 -7.25 -3.25 4.62
CA LEU A 38 -5.86 -3.68 4.51
C LEU A 38 -5.69 -4.45 3.19
N PHE A 39 -5.16 -3.79 2.15
CA PHE A 39 -4.78 -4.52 0.95
C PHE A 39 -3.44 -5.22 1.17
N SER A 40 -3.40 -6.51 0.83
CA SER A 40 -2.19 -7.32 0.76
C SER A 40 -1.29 -6.85 -0.39
N TRP A 41 -0.02 -7.27 -0.34
CA TRP A 41 1.11 -6.78 -1.14
C TRP A 41 0.82 -6.33 -2.57
N ALA A 42 1.39 -5.17 -2.92
CA ALA A 42 1.59 -4.66 -4.28
C ALA A 42 2.86 -5.23 -4.92
#